data_AF-W9XCT3-F1
#
_entry.id   AF-W9XCT3-F1
#
_cell.length_a   1.000
_cell.length_b   1.000
_cell.length_c   1.000
_cell.angle_alpha   90.00
_cell.angle_beta   90.00
_cell.angle_gamma   90.00
#
_symmetry.space_group_name_H-M   'P 1'
#
loop_
_entity.id
_entity.type
_entity.pdbx_description
1 polymer ?
#
loop_
_entity_poly.entity_id
_entity_poly.type
_entity_poly.pdbx_seq_one_letter_code
_entity_poly.pdbx_strand_id
1 'polypeptide(L)'
;MAAITANSMAHQIPPMSIPAMPRIRPPRMLKGDPHPNQALPPSVAPTNASIKWVQGKWRAGGSNAVKNKSATQDIQVTKALRHQTHGLDIYAYRHIRTNQVVYSLTRTLQETKILKQLLFHGKKTVPASVRQDMWTPYFSIHFPPTAAGALEGLFAFQKLRELSMQRQLSPPEDLIKATQEDIDIVKSKLGSPVTLQEMAVRDELVKKIPKLDEILPKKLRARKLMDQKATSVADAAFVLDWISSGPNPWAKVTMVETNRLIYATEMTNRARRRINKIRKELERKVAEIRKRAALALQDIPDYERALLPLTRNAIQQLSMEHHGVVRGSKLDNDLKRWKDYDSVQLREELKQQNFDVFRERQQTVKAAEQEAMKEWFNHNNVPITETGSVWEEVSAARKSALRAFDAQDLQNPPSKPDWADEPREIKMYWADLNDGLFAPAWPRNVVHGALAPFGLAKAWKTKLGLDDEGEFQKGKPQQQYQAVVSKSVHVMGSGINDGWMPEGMADGHTQPPIWEETPLKEGEEGMAEYQTERAETQEVGAVSPEEKGAHKGPMREYEDGDVVFEARPRGFWGRVRGLFGR
;
A
#
# COMPACT_ATOMS: atom_id res chain seq x y z
N MET A 1 -42.71 -37.14 45.54
CA MET A 1 -43.42 -36.51 44.40
C MET A 1 -44.15 -35.23 44.85
N ALA A 2 -43.49 -34.30 45.53
CA ALA A 2 -44.10 -33.03 45.98
C ALA A 2 -43.13 -31.81 45.92
N ALA A 3 -41.96 -31.96 45.28
CA ALA A 3 -40.93 -30.92 45.24
C ALA A 3 -40.69 -30.35 43.82
N ILE A 4 -41.42 -30.82 42.81
CA ILE A 4 -41.20 -30.44 41.39
C ILE A 4 -42.13 -29.28 40.96
N THR A 5 -43.17 -28.96 41.74
CA THR A 5 -44.16 -27.94 41.39
C THR A 5 -43.80 -26.50 41.81
N ALA A 6 -42.75 -26.29 42.62
CA ALA A 6 -42.40 -24.94 43.08
C ALA A 6 -41.53 -24.15 42.09
N ASN A 7 -40.83 -24.79 41.16
CA ASN A 7 -39.89 -24.11 40.24
C ASN A 7 -40.51 -23.66 38.90
N SER A 8 -41.74 -24.04 38.57
CA SER A 8 -42.37 -23.66 37.29
C SER A 8 -43.18 -22.35 37.34
N MET A 9 -43.38 -21.76 38.51
CA MET A 9 -44.21 -20.54 38.67
C MET A 9 -43.40 -19.22 38.68
N ALA A 10 -42.07 -19.27 38.74
CA ALA A 10 -41.24 -18.06 38.84
C ALA A 10 -40.89 -17.39 37.48
N HIS A 11 -41.33 -17.94 36.34
CA HIS A 11 -40.94 -17.45 35.00
C HIS A 11 -42.09 -16.83 34.17
N GLN A 12 -43.26 -16.58 34.75
CA GLN A 12 -44.41 -16.02 34.02
C GLN A 12 -44.67 -14.52 34.23
N ILE A 13 -43.74 -13.76 34.81
CA ILE A 13 -43.84 -12.29 34.78
C ILE A 13 -43.07 -11.82 33.53
N PRO A 14 -43.75 -11.38 32.44
CA PRO A 14 -43.06 -10.74 31.34
C PRO A 14 -42.28 -9.55 31.92
N PRO A 15 -40.99 -9.38 31.58
CA PRO A 15 -40.21 -8.26 32.10
C PRO A 15 -40.96 -6.98 31.75
N MET A 16 -41.43 -6.25 32.77
CA MET A 16 -42.09 -4.97 32.55
C MET A 16 -41.16 -4.13 31.70
N SER A 17 -41.65 -3.69 30.54
CA SER A 17 -40.91 -2.83 29.63
C SER A 17 -40.58 -1.54 30.38
N ILE A 18 -39.34 -1.44 30.86
CA ILE A 18 -38.84 -0.18 31.41
C ILE A 18 -39.03 0.85 30.29
N PRO A 19 -39.86 1.89 30.49
CA PRO A 19 -40.09 2.88 29.46
C PRO A 19 -38.73 3.43 29.05
N ALA A 20 -38.48 3.49 27.74
CA ALA A 20 -37.21 3.96 27.21
C ALA A 20 -36.92 5.35 27.80
N MET A 21 -35.99 5.41 28.76
CA MET A 21 -35.61 6.67 29.37
C MET A 21 -35.27 7.62 28.24
N PRO A 22 -35.92 8.79 28.15
CA PRO A 22 -35.58 9.77 27.13
C PRO A 22 -34.09 10.04 27.29
N ARG A 23 -33.31 9.76 26.24
CA ARG A 23 -31.89 10.09 26.22
C ARG A 23 -31.82 11.61 26.30
N ILE A 24 -31.73 12.14 27.52
CA ILE A 24 -31.52 13.56 27.79
C ILE A 24 -30.19 13.88 27.10
N ARG A 25 -30.29 14.49 25.92
CA ARG A 25 -29.10 14.95 25.22
C ARG A 25 -28.48 16.00 26.14
N PRO A 26 -27.17 15.95 26.41
CA PRO A 26 -26.52 16.99 27.19
C PRO A 26 -26.89 18.35 26.57
N PRO A 27 -27.12 19.38 27.40
CA PRO A 27 -27.59 20.68 26.95
C PRO A 27 -26.70 21.15 25.80
N ARG A 28 -27.34 21.45 24.66
CA ARG A 28 -26.65 21.93 23.47
C ARG A 28 -26.06 23.29 23.83
N MET A 29 -24.73 23.41 23.81
CA MET A 29 -24.06 24.69 24.09
C MET A 29 -24.69 25.80 23.23
N LEU A 30 -24.98 26.95 23.85
CA LEU A 30 -25.54 28.07 23.14
C LEU A 30 -24.50 28.60 22.14
N LYS A 31 -24.97 29.10 21.01
CA LYS A 31 -24.12 29.62 19.94
C LYS A 31 -23.42 30.89 20.44
N GLY A 32 -22.19 30.76 20.92
CA GLY A 32 -21.41 31.87 21.47
C GLY A 32 -20.57 31.46 22.69
N ASP A 33 -20.97 30.40 23.41
CA ASP A 33 -20.22 29.92 24.56
C ASP A 33 -18.87 29.34 24.09
N PRO A 34 -17.74 29.78 24.68
CA PRO A 34 -16.44 29.21 24.35
C PRO A 34 -16.46 27.72 24.68
N HIS A 35 -16.06 26.88 23.72
CA HIS A 35 -15.99 25.44 23.95
C HIS A 35 -15.13 25.19 25.18
N PRO A 36 -15.48 24.29 26.12
CA PRO A 36 -14.67 24.01 27.32
C PRO A 36 -13.23 23.57 27.03
N ASN A 37 -12.88 23.30 25.76
CA ASN A 37 -11.54 22.98 25.30
C ASN A 37 -10.70 24.22 24.96
N GLN A 38 -11.32 25.40 24.88
CA GLN A 38 -10.70 26.69 24.55
C GLN A 38 -10.40 27.52 25.79
N ALA A 39 -10.81 27.08 26.99
CA ALA A 39 -10.42 27.73 28.23
C ALA A 39 -8.89 27.67 28.39
N LEU A 40 -8.27 28.85 28.51
CA LEU A 40 -6.85 28.98 28.79
C LEU A 40 -6.52 28.22 30.09
N PRO A 41 -5.36 27.55 30.17
CA PRO A 41 -4.93 26.95 31.42
C PRO A 41 -4.79 28.04 32.49
N PRO A 42 -5.21 27.79 33.75
CA PRO A 42 -4.98 28.72 34.84
C PRO A 42 -3.48 28.91 35.05
N SER A 43 -3.07 30.10 35.49
CA SER A 43 -1.66 30.46 35.67
C SER A 43 -0.92 29.57 36.67
N VAL A 44 -1.65 29.01 37.64
CA VAL A 44 -1.10 28.09 38.65
C VAL A 44 -1.21 26.66 38.13
N ALA A 45 -0.07 26.11 37.71
CA ALA A 45 0.05 24.69 37.41
C ALA A 45 0.17 23.87 38.71
N PRO A 46 -0.51 22.73 38.83
CA PRO A 46 -0.32 21.83 39.96
C PRO A 46 1.11 21.29 39.95
N THR A 47 1.70 21.11 41.14
CA THR A 47 3.06 20.60 41.34
C THR A 47 3.28 19.18 40.78
N ASN A 48 2.20 18.43 40.59
CA ASN A 48 2.27 17.07 40.06
C ASN A 48 2.42 17.07 38.53
N ALA A 49 3.62 16.71 38.05
CA ALA A 49 3.95 16.55 36.64
C ALA A 49 3.04 15.56 35.87
N SER A 50 2.33 14.68 36.59
CA SER A 50 1.40 13.71 35.99
C SER A 50 0.05 14.33 35.58
N ILE A 51 -0.27 15.55 35.99
CA ILE A 51 -1.58 16.17 35.74
C ILE A 51 -1.50 17.04 34.47
N LYS A 52 -2.40 16.81 33.51
CA LYS A 52 -2.46 17.53 32.24
C LYS A 52 -3.76 18.33 32.13
N TRP A 53 -3.67 19.55 31.59
CA TRP A 53 -4.84 20.39 31.32
C TRP A 53 -5.59 19.90 30.06
N VAL A 54 -6.78 19.31 30.26
CA VAL A 54 -7.59 18.72 29.20
C VAL A 54 -9.07 18.96 29.44
N GLN A 55 -9.74 19.56 28.44
CA GLN A 55 -11.17 19.93 28.48
C GLN A 55 -11.50 20.91 29.63
N GLY A 56 -10.65 21.93 29.80
CA GLY A 56 -10.88 23.01 30.78
C GLY A 56 -10.71 22.58 32.24
N LYS A 57 -10.11 21.42 32.49
CA LYS A 57 -9.81 20.90 33.83
C LYS A 57 -8.43 20.26 33.88
N TRP A 58 -7.79 20.35 35.02
CA TRP A 58 -6.62 19.54 35.38
C TRP A 58 -7.07 18.08 35.55
N ARG A 59 -6.45 17.16 34.82
CA ARG A 59 -6.78 15.73 34.86
C ARG A 59 -5.52 14.90 35.00
N ALA A 60 -5.59 13.81 35.77
CA ALA A 60 -4.51 12.84 35.85
C ALA A 60 -4.12 12.32 34.47
N GLY A 61 -2.83 12.11 34.23
CA GLY A 61 -2.27 11.74 32.93
C GLY A 61 -2.80 10.41 32.38
N GLY A 62 -3.18 9.48 33.28
CA GLY A 62 -3.80 8.21 32.91
C GLY A 62 -5.29 8.30 32.54
N SER A 63 -5.93 9.47 32.69
CA SER A 63 -7.36 9.61 32.43
C SER A 63 -7.72 9.44 30.95
N ASN A 64 -8.92 8.90 30.68
CA ASN A 64 -9.41 8.69 29.30
C ASN A 64 -9.45 9.99 28.48
N ALA A 65 -9.72 11.13 29.12
CA ALA A 65 -9.70 12.42 28.44
C ALA A 65 -8.29 12.80 27.94
N VAL A 66 -7.26 12.58 28.77
CA VAL A 66 -5.86 12.80 28.39
C VAL A 66 -5.45 11.84 27.26
N LYS A 67 -5.78 10.55 27.38
CA LYS A 67 -5.52 9.54 26.34
C LYS A 67 -6.20 9.87 25.00
N ASN A 68 -7.43 10.35 25.04
CA ASN A 68 -8.15 10.75 23.83
C ASN A 68 -7.54 12.00 23.19
N LYS A 69 -7.11 12.98 24.00
CA LYS A 69 -6.43 14.18 23.50
C LYS A 69 -5.09 13.83 22.85
N SER A 70 -4.27 12.98 23.49
CA SER A 70 -3.01 12.53 22.91
C SER A 70 -3.25 11.75 21.62
N ALA A 71 -4.19 10.80 21.60
CA ALA A 71 -4.54 10.06 20.37
C ALA A 71 -5.02 11.01 19.24
N THR A 72 -5.77 12.06 19.58
CA THR A 72 -6.19 13.07 18.59
C THR A 72 -5.01 13.88 18.06
N GLN A 73 -4.07 14.25 18.93
CA GLN A 73 -2.84 14.94 18.54
C GLN A 73 -1.97 14.05 17.64
N ASP A 74 -1.83 12.76 17.97
CA ASP A 74 -1.13 11.77 17.14
C ASP A 74 -1.73 11.70 15.74
N ILE A 75 -3.05 11.58 15.64
CA ILE A 75 -3.75 11.55 14.35
C ILE A 75 -3.51 12.84 13.57
N GLN A 76 -3.47 14.00 14.25
CA GLN A 76 -3.24 15.29 13.59
C GLN A 76 -1.79 15.44 13.09
N VAL A 77 -0.80 15.04 13.89
CA VAL A 77 0.61 15.09 13.50
C VAL A 77 0.92 14.07 12.40
N THR A 78 0.43 12.84 12.52
CA THR A 78 0.56 11.83 11.45
C THR A 78 -0.09 12.29 10.16
N LYS A 79 -1.30 12.88 10.23
CA LYS A 79 -1.94 13.46 9.05
C LYS A 79 -1.14 14.61 8.45
N ALA A 80 -0.57 15.48 9.28
CA ALA A 80 0.24 16.61 8.82
C ALA A 80 1.51 16.18 8.08
N LEU A 81 2.23 15.21 8.64
CA LEU A 81 3.43 14.67 8.03
C LEU A 81 3.11 13.90 6.74
N ARG A 82 2.03 13.13 6.74
CA ARG A 82 1.50 12.49 5.52
C ARG A 82 1.10 13.47 4.45
N HIS A 83 0.65 14.68 4.79
CA HIS A 83 0.32 15.70 3.79
C HIS A 83 1.54 16.16 3.01
N GLN A 84 2.74 16.04 3.57
CA GLN A 84 3.99 16.36 2.87
C GLN A 84 4.29 15.26 1.86
N THR A 85 4.34 13.99 2.28
CA THR A 85 4.65 12.84 1.39
C THR A 85 3.47 12.35 0.56
N HIS A 86 2.33 13.05 0.59
CA HIS A 86 1.10 12.60 -0.02
C HIS A 86 1.21 12.52 -1.55
N GLY A 87 1.23 11.30 -2.09
CA GLY A 87 1.33 11.08 -3.54
C GLY A 87 2.74 10.91 -4.05
N LEU A 88 3.77 11.01 -3.20
CA LEU A 88 5.14 10.66 -3.61
C LEU A 88 5.36 9.16 -3.62
N ASP A 89 4.72 8.44 -2.70
CA ASP A 89 4.85 7.00 -2.59
C ASP A 89 3.50 6.31 -2.77
N ILE A 90 3.50 5.22 -3.52
CA ILE A 90 2.38 4.29 -3.66
C ILE A 90 2.82 2.92 -3.18
N TYR A 91 2.03 2.31 -2.32
CA TYR A 91 2.27 0.99 -1.75
C TYR A 91 1.18 0.04 -2.22
N ALA A 92 1.56 -1.09 -2.82
CA ALA A 92 0.68 -2.18 -3.16
C ALA A 92 0.85 -3.35 -2.18
N TYR A 93 -0.27 -3.94 -1.76
CA TYR A 93 -0.29 -5.11 -0.89
C TYR A 93 -1.07 -6.23 -1.52
N ARG A 94 -0.54 -7.45 -1.45
CA ARG A 94 -1.17 -8.67 -1.94
C ARG A 94 -1.73 -9.47 -0.78
N HIS A 95 -2.95 -9.99 -0.94
CA HIS A 95 -3.49 -10.97 -0.02
C HIS A 95 -2.90 -12.35 -0.33
N ILE A 96 -2.27 -13.01 0.64
CA ILE A 96 -1.46 -14.24 0.44
C ILE A 96 -2.28 -15.36 -0.21
N ARG A 97 -3.57 -15.49 0.14
CA ARG A 97 -4.40 -16.63 -0.28
C ARG A 97 -5.23 -16.40 -1.54
N THR A 98 -5.65 -15.15 -1.77
CA THR A 98 -6.59 -14.80 -2.85
C THR A 98 -5.93 -14.01 -3.96
N ASN A 99 -4.68 -13.59 -3.79
CA ASN A 99 -3.95 -12.74 -4.72
C ASN A 99 -4.65 -11.41 -5.06
N GLN A 100 -5.61 -10.98 -4.23
CA GLN A 100 -6.19 -9.64 -4.33
C GLN A 100 -5.12 -8.60 -4.03
N VAL A 101 -5.10 -7.52 -4.82
CA VAL A 101 -4.12 -6.44 -4.66
C VAL A 101 -4.84 -5.17 -4.25
N VAL A 102 -4.31 -4.49 -3.24
CA VAL A 102 -4.86 -3.24 -2.71
C VAL A 102 -3.78 -2.17 -2.71
N TYR A 103 -4.14 -0.97 -3.13
CA TYR A 103 -3.23 0.17 -3.20
C TYR A 103 -3.42 1.09 -1.99
N SER A 104 -2.33 1.73 -1.55
CA SER A 104 -2.32 2.69 -0.46
C SER A 104 -1.30 3.78 -0.70
N LEU A 105 -1.62 5.02 -0.33
CA LEU A 105 -0.65 6.14 -0.28
C LEU A 105 0.14 6.15 1.04
N THR A 106 -0.19 5.25 1.96
CA THR A 106 0.50 5.12 3.25
C THR A 106 1.08 3.73 3.40
N ARG A 107 2.28 3.66 3.97
CA ARG A 107 2.96 2.39 4.31
C ARG A 107 2.19 1.56 5.34
N THR A 108 1.27 2.16 6.09
CA THR A 108 0.40 1.45 7.03
C THR A 108 -0.92 1.05 6.36
N LEU A 109 -1.34 -0.19 6.58
CA LEU A 109 -2.62 -0.71 6.09
C LEU A 109 -3.79 -0.10 6.88
N GLN A 110 -4.52 0.83 6.26
CA GLN A 110 -5.72 1.45 6.85
C GLN A 110 -6.98 0.67 6.48
N GLU A 111 -7.56 -0.03 7.46
CA GLU A 111 -8.75 -0.88 7.28
C GLU A 111 -9.90 -0.18 6.52
N THR A 112 -10.20 1.08 6.88
CA THR A 112 -11.28 1.87 6.28
C THR A 112 -11.07 2.20 4.80
N LYS A 113 -9.81 2.22 4.32
CA LYS A 113 -9.46 2.48 2.92
C LYS A 113 -9.32 1.19 2.12
N ILE A 114 -8.82 0.13 2.74
CA ILE A 114 -8.58 -1.17 2.12
C ILE A 114 -9.89 -1.87 1.81
N LEU A 115 -10.80 -1.98 2.79
CA LEU A 115 -12.06 -2.69 2.60
C LEU A 115 -12.93 -2.09 1.49
N LYS A 116 -12.79 -0.79 1.22
CA LYS A 116 -13.49 -0.10 0.12
C LYS A 116 -12.97 -0.46 -1.27
N GLN A 117 -11.77 -1.02 -1.37
CA GLN A 117 -11.19 -1.46 -2.64
C GLN A 117 -11.58 -2.90 -2.98
N LEU A 118 -12.05 -3.66 -2.00
CA LEU A 118 -12.46 -5.05 -2.18
C LEU A 118 -13.92 -5.11 -2.62
N LEU A 119 -14.13 -5.46 -3.90
CA LEU A 119 -15.46 -5.68 -4.46
C LEU A 119 -16.03 -7.04 -4.02
N PHE A 120 -17.35 -7.09 -3.86
CA PHE A 120 -18.05 -8.30 -3.47
C PHE A 120 -18.24 -9.25 -4.66
N HIS A 121 -17.57 -10.40 -4.63
CA HIS A 121 -17.69 -11.44 -5.66
C HIS A 121 -18.50 -12.66 -5.19
N GLY A 122 -19.05 -12.61 -3.96
CA GLY A 122 -19.80 -13.70 -3.35
C GLY A 122 -19.45 -13.94 -1.87
N LYS A 123 -20.05 -14.97 -1.27
CA LYS A 123 -19.83 -15.31 0.15
C LYS A 123 -18.34 -15.60 0.41
N LYS A 124 -17.79 -15.03 1.49
CA LYS A 124 -16.37 -15.18 1.92
C LYS A 124 -15.33 -14.59 0.97
N THR A 125 -15.72 -13.68 0.07
CA THR A 125 -14.78 -12.99 -0.84
C THR A 125 -14.21 -11.70 -0.26
N VAL A 126 -14.99 -11.00 0.56
CA VAL A 126 -14.57 -9.80 1.29
C VAL A 126 -14.47 -10.14 2.79
N PRO A 127 -13.31 -9.94 3.43
CA PRO A 127 -13.15 -10.17 4.86
C PRO A 127 -13.90 -9.10 5.66
N ALA A 128 -14.39 -9.47 6.85
CA ALA A 128 -15.08 -8.52 7.74
C ALA A 128 -14.13 -7.48 8.36
N SER A 129 -12.86 -7.84 8.56
CA SER A 129 -11.81 -6.96 9.04
C SER A 129 -10.47 -7.26 8.36
N VAL A 130 -9.58 -6.27 8.32
CA VAL A 130 -8.24 -6.45 7.74
C VAL A 130 -7.33 -7.16 8.72
N ARG A 131 -6.94 -8.38 8.33
CA ARG A 131 -6.00 -9.24 9.07
C ARG A 131 -4.58 -9.05 8.57
N GLN A 132 -3.73 -8.36 9.35
CA GLN A 132 -2.37 -7.98 8.92
C GLN A 132 -1.48 -9.17 8.51
N ASP A 133 -1.71 -10.35 9.08
CA ASP A 133 -0.99 -11.59 8.77
C ASP A 133 -1.28 -12.13 7.36
N MET A 134 -2.43 -11.77 6.78
CA MET A 134 -2.86 -12.25 5.47
C MET A 134 -2.46 -11.31 4.33
N TRP A 135 -1.87 -10.15 4.63
CA TRP A 135 -1.45 -9.15 3.67
C TRP A 135 0.06 -9.01 3.68
N THR A 136 0.66 -9.21 2.51
CA THR A 136 2.08 -9.00 2.30
C THR A 136 2.29 -7.78 1.40
N PRO A 137 3.36 -7.00 1.62
CA PRO A 137 3.76 -6.01 0.64
C PRO A 137 4.04 -6.68 -0.71
N TYR A 138 3.64 -6.02 -1.78
CA TYR A 138 3.77 -6.55 -3.14
C TYR A 138 4.80 -5.75 -3.93
N PHE A 139 4.54 -4.46 -4.13
CA PHE A 139 5.51 -3.53 -4.68
C PHE A 139 5.29 -2.13 -4.12
N SER A 140 6.28 -1.25 -4.24
CA SER A 140 6.12 0.19 -3.99
C SER A 140 6.67 1.01 -5.15
N ILE A 141 6.01 2.12 -5.43
CA ILE A 141 6.39 3.08 -6.48
C ILE A 141 6.71 4.41 -5.79
N HIS A 142 7.87 4.95 -6.09
CA HIS A 142 8.38 6.20 -5.54
C HIS A 142 8.62 7.20 -6.67
N PHE A 143 7.93 8.32 -6.58
CA PHE A 143 8.04 9.45 -7.49
C PHE A 143 9.11 10.42 -7.00
N PRO A 144 9.71 11.22 -7.89
CA PRO A 144 10.65 12.25 -7.48
C PRO A 144 9.98 13.20 -6.47
N PRO A 145 10.69 13.68 -5.42
CA PRO A 145 10.15 14.53 -4.36
C PRO A 145 9.94 15.97 -4.82
N THR A 146 9.24 16.14 -5.93
CA THR A 146 8.83 17.42 -6.51
C THR A 146 7.30 17.55 -6.40
N ALA A 147 6.79 18.79 -6.41
CA ALA A 147 5.34 19.01 -6.39
C ALA A 147 4.64 18.35 -7.57
N ALA A 148 5.33 18.26 -8.72
CA ALA A 148 4.82 17.60 -9.89
C ALA A 148 4.83 16.07 -9.75
N GLY A 149 5.91 15.49 -9.20
CA GLY A 149 5.98 14.06 -8.87
C GLY A 149 4.85 13.64 -7.92
N ALA A 150 4.53 14.46 -6.92
CA ALA A 150 3.40 14.20 -6.01
C ALA A 150 2.04 14.18 -6.75
N LEU A 151 1.83 15.08 -7.72
CA LEU A 151 0.60 15.07 -8.54
C LEU A 151 0.56 13.84 -9.45
N GLU A 152 1.70 13.45 -10.03
CA GLU A 152 1.80 12.26 -10.87
C GLU A 152 1.51 10.99 -10.09
N GLY A 153 2.03 10.85 -8.87
CA GLY A 153 1.70 9.68 -8.05
C GLY A 153 0.26 9.68 -7.55
N LEU A 154 -0.37 10.84 -7.31
CA LEU A 154 -1.82 10.89 -7.05
C LEU A 154 -2.65 10.46 -8.25
N PHE A 155 -2.25 10.91 -9.44
CA PHE A 155 -2.88 10.50 -10.69
C PHE A 155 -2.70 9.01 -10.92
N ALA A 156 -1.48 8.48 -10.75
CA ALA A 156 -1.18 7.06 -10.86
C ALA A 156 -2.03 6.24 -9.88
N PHE A 157 -2.09 6.65 -8.62
CA PHE A 157 -2.89 5.99 -7.60
C PHE A 157 -4.38 5.97 -7.94
N GLN A 158 -4.92 7.07 -8.47
CA GLN A 158 -6.29 7.13 -8.95
C GLN A 158 -6.51 6.12 -10.08
N LYS A 159 -5.64 6.12 -11.10
CA LYS A 159 -5.77 5.27 -12.29
C LYS A 159 -5.62 3.79 -11.98
N LEU A 160 -4.65 3.40 -11.15
CA LEU A 160 -4.50 2.02 -10.68
C LEU A 160 -5.78 1.49 -10.00
N ARG A 161 -6.45 2.34 -9.21
CA ARG A 161 -7.70 1.97 -8.55
C ARG A 161 -8.89 1.91 -9.51
N GLU A 162 -8.95 2.83 -10.47
CA GLU A 162 -9.97 2.82 -11.53
C GLU A 162 -9.84 1.56 -12.40
N LEU A 163 -8.63 1.20 -12.85
CA LEU A 163 -8.36 0.01 -13.66
C LEU A 163 -8.67 -1.28 -12.90
N SER A 164 -8.22 -1.39 -11.65
CA SER A 164 -8.55 -2.53 -10.79
C SER A 164 -10.06 -2.69 -10.59
N MET A 165 -10.79 -1.59 -10.41
CA MET A 165 -12.25 -1.60 -10.28
C MET A 165 -12.93 -1.99 -11.60
N GLN A 166 -12.50 -1.42 -12.72
CA GLN A 166 -13.04 -1.71 -14.04
C GLN A 166 -12.87 -3.20 -14.40
N ARG A 167 -11.69 -3.79 -14.17
CA ARG A 167 -11.46 -5.21 -14.44
C ARG A 167 -12.40 -6.13 -13.64
N GLN A 168 -12.73 -5.75 -12.41
CA GLN A 168 -13.62 -6.54 -11.55
C GLN A 168 -15.10 -6.36 -11.94
N LEU A 169 -15.50 -5.17 -12.39
CA LEU A 169 -16.89 -4.86 -12.75
C LEU A 169 -17.25 -5.26 -14.19
N SER A 170 -16.32 -5.04 -15.13
CA SER A 170 -16.44 -5.36 -16.55
C SER A 170 -15.20 -6.15 -17.01
N PRO A 171 -15.04 -7.41 -16.55
CA PRO A 171 -13.91 -8.23 -16.95
C PRO A 171 -13.97 -8.56 -18.45
N PRO A 172 -12.82 -8.67 -19.14
CA PRO A 172 -12.76 -9.21 -20.49
C PRO A 172 -13.33 -10.65 -20.52
N GLU A 173 -13.85 -11.05 -21.67
CA GLU A 173 -14.53 -12.33 -21.83
C GLU A 173 -13.64 -13.52 -21.45
N ASP A 174 -12.33 -13.43 -21.69
CA ASP A 174 -11.33 -14.47 -21.39
C ASP A 174 -11.22 -14.78 -19.89
N LEU A 175 -11.49 -13.79 -19.02
CA LEU A 175 -11.52 -13.99 -17.57
C LEU A 175 -12.84 -14.60 -17.09
N ILE A 176 -13.89 -14.53 -17.90
CA ILE A 176 -15.23 -15.06 -17.57
C ILE A 176 -15.40 -16.47 -18.11
N LYS A 177 -14.85 -16.75 -19.30
CA LYS A 177 -14.94 -18.03 -20.00
C LYS A 177 -13.95 -19.04 -19.44
N ALA A 178 -14.31 -20.32 -19.53
CA ALA A 178 -13.48 -21.42 -19.09
C ALA A 178 -12.34 -21.65 -20.08
N THR A 179 -11.11 -21.51 -19.59
CA THR A 179 -9.90 -21.83 -20.34
C THR A 179 -9.54 -23.31 -20.17
N GLN A 180 -8.68 -23.84 -21.03
CA GLN A 180 -8.18 -25.21 -20.91
C GLN A 180 -7.49 -25.45 -19.56
N GLU A 181 -6.74 -24.46 -19.07
CA GLU A 181 -6.10 -24.49 -17.74
C GLU A 181 -7.13 -24.62 -16.61
N ASP A 182 -8.23 -23.87 -16.69
CA ASP A 182 -9.31 -23.94 -15.69
C ASP A 182 -9.92 -25.35 -15.66
N ILE A 183 -10.11 -25.96 -16.84
CA ILE A 183 -10.63 -27.32 -16.97
C ILE A 183 -9.68 -28.32 -16.32
N ASP A 184 -8.37 -28.18 -16.54
CA ASP A 184 -7.37 -29.10 -16.00
C ASP A 184 -7.16 -28.92 -14.49
N ILE A 185 -7.31 -27.69 -13.97
CA ILE A 185 -7.39 -27.41 -12.53
C ILE A 185 -8.64 -28.05 -11.90
N VAL A 186 -9.76 -28.09 -12.62
CA VAL A 186 -10.98 -28.75 -12.13
C VAL A 186 -10.83 -30.27 -12.17
N LYS A 187 -10.27 -30.83 -13.26
CA LYS A 187 -9.99 -32.26 -13.39
C LYS A 187 -9.04 -32.77 -12.31
N SER A 188 -7.94 -32.04 -12.05
CA SER A 188 -6.97 -32.40 -11.01
C SER A 188 -7.55 -32.39 -9.60
N LYS A 189 -8.56 -31.55 -9.32
CA LYS A 189 -9.27 -31.53 -8.04
C LYS A 189 -10.33 -32.62 -7.90
N LEU A 190 -10.84 -33.13 -9.01
CA LEU A 190 -11.89 -34.16 -9.02
C LEU A 190 -11.34 -35.55 -8.67
N GLY A 191 -10.07 -35.84 -8.96
CA GLY A 191 -9.39 -37.05 -8.50
C GLY A 191 -8.34 -37.59 -9.47
N SER A 192 -7.89 -38.82 -9.21
CA SER A 192 -6.97 -39.55 -10.09
C SER A 192 -7.63 -39.86 -11.44
N PRO A 193 -6.86 -40.06 -12.53
CA PRO A 193 -7.41 -40.33 -13.86
C PRO A 193 -8.42 -41.49 -13.91
N VAL A 194 -8.27 -42.50 -13.04
CA VAL A 194 -9.23 -43.63 -12.90
C VAL A 194 -10.59 -43.16 -12.40
N THR A 195 -10.62 -42.31 -11.37
CA THR A 195 -11.89 -41.76 -10.85
C THR A 195 -12.60 -40.87 -11.87
N LEU A 196 -11.84 -40.19 -12.75
CA LEU A 196 -12.41 -39.44 -13.87
C LEU A 196 -13.07 -40.38 -14.88
N GLN A 197 -12.46 -41.51 -15.22
CA GLN A 197 -13.07 -42.51 -16.09
C GLN A 197 -14.37 -43.08 -15.50
N GLU A 198 -14.38 -43.43 -14.21
CA GLU A 198 -15.60 -43.92 -13.54
C GLU A 198 -16.73 -42.87 -13.53
N MET A 199 -16.38 -41.60 -13.28
CA MET A 199 -17.35 -40.50 -13.35
C MET A 199 -17.82 -40.20 -14.78
N ALA A 200 -16.99 -40.49 -15.79
CA ALA A 200 -17.36 -40.38 -17.20
C ALA A 200 -18.43 -41.42 -17.55
N VAL A 201 -18.24 -42.67 -17.11
CA VAL A 201 -19.20 -43.77 -17.32
C VAL A 201 -20.56 -43.48 -16.66
N ARG A 202 -20.57 -42.68 -15.58
CA ARG A 202 -21.80 -42.29 -14.86
C ARG A 202 -22.45 -40.99 -15.34
N ASP A 203 -21.95 -40.36 -16.41
CA ASP A 203 -22.40 -39.05 -16.92
C ASP A 203 -22.33 -37.90 -15.88
N GLU A 204 -21.59 -38.07 -14.78
CA GLU A 204 -21.46 -37.06 -13.73
C GLU A 204 -20.44 -35.97 -14.09
N LEU A 205 -19.48 -36.28 -14.97
CA LEU A 205 -18.43 -35.33 -15.39
C LEU A 205 -19.00 -34.11 -16.11
N VAL A 206 -19.98 -34.32 -16.99
CA VAL A 206 -20.55 -33.26 -17.85
C VAL A 206 -21.21 -32.16 -17.00
N LYS A 207 -21.68 -32.49 -15.79
CA LYS A 207 -22.28 -31.51 -14.86
C LYS A 207 -21.25 -30.76 -14.02
N LYS A 208 -20.05 -31.32 -13.85
CA LYS A 208 -19.02 -30.79 -12.93
C LYS A 208 -17.90 -30.04 -13.64
N ILE A 209 -17.57 -30.41 -14.88
CA ILE A 209 -16.52 -29.79 -15.69
C ILE A 209 -17.17 -28.81 -16.68
N PRO A 210 -16.81 -27.51 -16.64
CA PRO A 210 -17.29 -26.54 -17.62
C PRO A 210 -16.72 -26.85 -19.01
N LYS A 211 -17.49 -26.58 -20.07
CA LYS A 211 -16.99 -26.70 -21.45
C LYS A 211 -16.05 -25.55 -21.77
N LEU A 212 -15.16 -25.76 -22.74
CA LEU A 212 -14.33 -24.68 -23.29
C LEU A 212 -15.26 -23.55 -23.77
N ASP A 213 -14.90 -22.29 -23.48
CA ASP A 213 -15.65 -21.08 -23.79
C ASP A 213 -16.99 -20.88 -23.07
N GLU A 214 -17.38 -21.80 -22.19
CA GLU A 214 -18.56 -21.62 -21.34
C GLU A 214 -18.27 -20.67 -20.17
N ILE A 215 -19.29 -19.94 -19.70
CA ILE A 215 -19.16 -19.06 -18.53
C ILE A 215 -18.77 -19.88 -17.30
N LEU A 216 -17.68 -19.49 -16.64
CA LEU A 216 -17.20 -20.16 -15.44
C LEU A 216 -18.24 -20.19 -14.31
N PRO A 217 -18.32 -21.30 -13.56
CA PRO A 217 -19.13 -21.38 -12.35
C PRO A 217 -18.79 -20.24 -11.38
N LYS A 218 -19.80 -19.67 -10.72
CA LYS A 218 -19.68 -18.47 -9.87
C LYS A 218 -18.48 -18.50 -8.91
N LYS A 219 -18.19 -19.66 -8.31
CA LYS A 219 -17.08 -19.84 -7.35
C LYS A 219 -15.70 -19.79 -8.02
N LEU A 220 -15.54 -20.42 -9.18
CA LEU A 220 -14.28 -20.40 -9.93
C LEU A 220 -14.07 -19.02 -10.56
N ARG A 221 -15.12 -18.45 -11.15
CA ARG A 221 -15.12 -17.09 -11.68
C ARG A 221 -14.72 -16.07 -10.62
N ALA A 222 -15.31 -16.13 -9.43
CA ALA A 222 -14.93 -15.26 -8.32
C ALA A 222 -13.45 -15.41 -7.96
N ARG A 223 -12.90 -16.64 -7.94
CA ARG A 223 -11.48 -16.87 -7.64
C ARG A 223 -10.57 -16.28 -8.72
N LYS A 224 -10.91 -16.45 -9.99
CA LYS A 224 -10.18 -15.89 -11.13
C LYS A 224 -10.19 -14.35 -11.11
N LEU A 225 -11.34 -13.73 -10.83
CA LEU A 225 -11.48 -12.27 -10.71
C LEU A 225 -10.77 -11.67 -9.48
N MET A 226 -10.67 -12.45 -8.40
CA MET A 226 -9.92 -12.06 -7.19
C MET A 226 -8.41 -12.11 -7.41
N ASP A 227 -7.91 -12.92 -8.35
CA ASP A 227 -6.49 -12.99 -8.65
C ASP A 227 -6.06 -11.77 -9.47
N GLN A 228 -5.43 -10.83 -8.79
CA GLN A 228 -5.03 -9.54 -9.34
C GLN A 228 -3.51 -9.39 -9.41
N LYS A 229 -2.76 -10.46 -9.12
CA LYS A 229 -1.30 -10.38 -8.97
C LYS A 229 -0.64 -9.90 -10.26
N ALA A 230 -0.77 -10.66 -11.34
CA ALA A 230 -0.18 -10.31 -12.63
C ALA A 230 -0.81 -9.04 -13.22
N THR A 231 -2.13 -8.93 -13.13
CA THR A 231 -2.87 -7.83 -13.75
C THR A 231 -2.59 -6.48 -13.09
N SER A 232 -2.35 -6.43 -11.78
CA SER A 232 -1.93 -5.19 -11.09
C SER A 232 -0.53 -4.70 -11.50
N VAL A 233 0.35 -5.60 -11.93
CA VAL A 233 1.67 -5.25 -12.47
C VAL A 233 1.55 -4.68 -13.87
N ALA A 234 0.75 -5.33 -14.73
CA ALA A 234 0.43 -4.79 -16.05
C ALA A 234 -0.24 -3.41 -15.94
N ASP A 235 -1.16 -3.21 -14.99
CA ASP A 235 -1.78 -1.91 -14.72
C ASP A 235 -0.72 -0.86 -14.32
N ALA A 236 0.27 -1.24 -13.50
CA ALA A 236 1.35 -0.35 -13.09
C ALA A 236 2.25 0.06 -14.25
N ALA A 237 2.68 -0.89 -15.08
CA ALA A 237 3.48 -0.60 -16.27
C ALA A 237 2.71 0.34 -17.22
N PHE A 238 1.44 0.04 -17.50
CA PHE A 238 0.59 0.86 -18.36
C PHE A 238 0.40 2.29 -17.82
N VAL A 239 0.12 2.44 -16.53
CA VAL A 239 -0.07 3.76 -15.90
C VAL A 239 1.22 4.56 -15.89
N LEU A 240 2.36 3.92 -15.65
CA LEU A 240 3.65 4.60 -15.67
C LEU A 240 4.04 5.00 -17.11
N ASP A 241 3.78 4.16 -18.10
CA ASP A 241 3.97 4.50 -19.52
C ASP A 241 3.09 5.69 -19.95
N TRP A 242 1.83 5.68 -19.50
CA TRP A 242 0.94 6.83 -19.72
C TRP A 242 1.50 8.10 -19.07
N ILE A 243 2.05 8.01 -17.86
CA ILE A 243 2.63 9.18 -17.16
C ILE A 243 3.90 9.69 -17.86
N SER A 244 4.77 8.80 -18.33
CA SER A 244 6.00 9.18 -19.05
C SER A 244 5.68 9.86 -20.38
N SER A 245 4.75 9.30 -21.14
CA SER A 245 4.34 9.78 -22.46
C SER A 245 3.39 10.99 -22.39
N GLY A 246 2.72 11.18 -21.24
CA GLY A 246 1.81 12.29 -20.99
C GLY A 246 2.47 13.67 -20.91
N PRO A 247 1.68 14.72 -20.54
CA PRO A 247 2.20 16.08 -20.41
C PRO A 247 3.42 16.13 -19.49
N ASN A 248 4.35 17.04 -19.77
CA ASN A 248 5.42 17.34 -18.83
C ASN A 248 4.82 17.63 -17.43
N PRO A 249 5.37 17.08 -16.34
CA PRO A 249 4.95 17.39 -14.98
C PRO A 249 4.74 18.89 -14.74
N TRP A 250 5.58 19.75 -15.33
CA TRP A 250 5.38 21.20 -15.31
C TRP A 250 4.04 21.63 -15.95
N ALA A 251 3.72 21.12 -17.14
CA ALA A 251 2.46 21.38 -17.81
C ALA A 251 1.24 20.89 -17.00
N LYS A 252 1.39 19.79 -16.24
CA LYS A 252 0.34 19.32 -15.32
C LYS A 252 0.16 20.27 -14.14
N VAL A 253 1.25 20.72 -13.52
CA VAL A 253 1.20 21.68 -12.41
C VAL A 253 0.56 22.99 -12.86
N THR A 254 0.99 23.53 -14.00
CA THR A 254 0.40 24.75 -14.57
C THR A 254 -1.08 24.53 -14.86
N MET A 255 -1.47 23.42 -15.50
CA MET A 255 -2.88 23.10 -15.77
C MET A 255 -3.72 23.01 -14.50
N VAL A 256 -3.21 22.40 -13.43
CA VAL A 256 -3.93 22.29 -12.16
C VAL A 256 -4.08 23.65 -11.49
N GLU A 257 -3.04 24.48 -11.51
CA GLU A 257 -3.09 25.82 -10.92
C GLU A 257 -3.93 26.80 -11.76
N THR A 258 -3.87 26.76 -13.09
CA THR A 258 -4.76 27.56 -13.95
C THR A 258 -6.22 27.17 -13.76
N ASN A 259 -6.54 25.87 -13.71
CA ASN A 259 -7.89 25.40 -13.42
C ASN A 259 -8.36 25.88 -12.04
N ARG A 260 -7.49 25.86 -11.01
CA ARG A 260 -7.80 26.43 -9.69
C ARG A 260 -8.10 27.92 -9.77
N LEU A 261 -7.34 28.68 -10.56
CA LEU A 261 -7.58 30.11 -10.77
C LEU A 261 -8.90 30.35 -11.51
N ILE A 262 -9.20 29.61 -12.58
CA ILE A 262 -10.46 29.66 -13.32
C ILE A 262 -11.64 29.39 -12.39
N TYR A 263 -11.58 28.31 -11.60
CA TYR A 263 -12.63 28.04 -10.63
C TYR A 263 -12.76 29.16 -9.60
N ALA A 264 -11.65 29.77 -9.15
CA ALA A 264 -11.69 30.89 -8.22
C ALA A 264 -12.30 32.17 -8.83
N THR A 265 -12.07 32.45 -10.11
CA THR A 265 -12.64 33.60 -10.83
C THR A 265 -14.13 33.38 -11.11
N GLU A 266 -14.54 32.18 -11.50
CA GLU A 266 -15.96 31.85 -11.74
C GLU A 266 -16.79 31.72 -10.46
N MET A 267 -16.14 31.52 -9.31
CA MET A 267 -16.83 31.40 -8.03
C MET A 267 -17.58 32.68 -7.64
N THR A 268 -18.84 32.50 -7.26
CA THR A 268 -19.68 33.58 -6.68
C THR A 268 -19.04 34.18 -5.42
N ASN A 269 -19.31 35.46 -5.16
CA ASN A 269 -18.80 36.16 -3.95
C ASN A 269 -19.13 35.42 -2.64
N ARG A 270 -20.28 34.73 -2.57
CA ARG A 270 -20.67 33.91 -1.41
C ARG A 270 -19.79 32.67 -1.27
N ALA A 271 -19.48 31.99 -2.37
CA ALA A 271 -18.55 30.86 -2.38
C ALA A 271 -17.13 31.32 -1.99
N ARG A 272 -16.66 32.44 -2.55
CA ARG A 272 -15.37 33.05 -2.19
C ARG A 272 -15.26 33.37 -0.70
N ARG A 273 -16.29 33.99 -0.09
CA ARG A 273 -16.31 34.26 1.36
C ARG A 273 -16.24 32.97 2.20
N ARG A 274 -16.98 31.93 1.80
CA ARG A 274 -16.94 30.61 2.47
C ARG A 274 -15.56 29.97 2.36
N ILE A 275 -14.96 29.99 1.17
CA ILE A 275 -13.64 29.41 0.92
C ILE A 275 -12.55 30.21 1.64
N ASN A 276 -12.59 31.54 1.62
CA ASN A 276 -11.65 32.35 2.40
C ASN A 276 -11.76 32.11 3.90
N LYS A 277 -12.98 31.87 4.42
CA LYS A 277 -13.17 31.44 5.81
C LYS A 277 -12.53 30.08 6.06
N ILE A 278 -12.78 29.09 5.20
CA ILE A 278 -12.17 27.76 5.28
C ILE A 278 -10.64 27.86 5.16
N ARG A 279 -10.13 28.72 4.27
CA ARG A 279 -8.70 28.94 4.05
C ARG A 279 -8.04 29.55 5.26
N LYS A 280 -8.62 30.59 5.87
CA LYS A 280 -8.15 31.15 7.14
C LYS A 280 -8.17 30.11 8.26
N GLU A 281 -9.20 29.27 8.32
CA GLU A 281 -9.26 28.16 9.28
C GLU A 281 -8.20 27.09 8.99
N LEU A 282 -7.93 26.77 7.73
CA LEU A 282 -6.89 25.84 7.29
C LEU A 282 -5.50 26.41 7.55
N GLU A 283 -5.22 27.66 7.22
CA GLU A 283 -3.96 28.35 7.50
C GLU A 283 -3.69 28.43 8.99
N ARG A 284 -4.72 28.72 9.81
CA ARG A 284 -4.61 28.63 11.27
C ARG A 284 -4.27 27.20 11.72
N LYS A 285 -4.95 26.19 11.17
CA LYS A 285 -4.66 24.78 11.48
C LYS A 285 -3.28 24.36 10.98
N VAL A 286 -2.84 24.82 9.80
CA VAL A 286 -1.54 24.52 9.22
C VAL A 286 -0.44 25.22 10.01
N ALA A 287 -0.64 26.47 10.43
CA ALA A 287 0.29 27.16 11.32
C ALA A 287 0.35 26.47 12.69
N GLU A 288 -0.77 26.02 13.23
CA GLU A 288 -0.81 25.22 14.46
C GLU A 288 -0.11 23.87 14.28
N ILE A 289 -0.34 23.20 13.15
CA ILE A 289 0.34 21.96 12.75
C ILE A 289 1.83 22.20 12.59
N ARG A 290 2.25 23.26 11.90
CA ARG A 290 3.66 23.63 11.68
C ARG A 290 4.32 23.98 13.01
N LYS A 291 3.64 24.71 13.89
CA LYS A 291 4.13 24.95 15.26
C LYS A 291 4.30 23.64 16.01
N ARG A 292 3.36 22.70 15.91
CA ARG A 292 3.45 21.38 16.57
C ARG A 292 4.50 20.47 15.94
N ALA A 293 4.66 20.51 14.62
CA ALA A 293 5.68 19.77 13.90
C ALA A 293 7.06 20.36 14.18
N ALA A 294 7.20 21.69 14.24
CA ALA A 294 8.43 22.37 14.66
C ALA A 294 8.78 22.04 16.11
N LEU A 295 7.80 21.98 17.02
CA LEU A 295 8.02 21.43 18.37
C LEU A 295 8.47 19.96 18.31
N ALA A 296 7.96 19.14 17.38
CA ALA A 296 8.42 17.77 17.24
C ALA A 296 9.80 17.63 16.56
N LEU A 297 10.22 18.61 15.74
CA LEU A 297 11.40 18.56 14.86
C LEU A 297 12.61 19.37 15.38
N GLN A 298 12.40 20.42 16.19
CA GLN A 298 13.52 21.19 16.79
C GLN A 298 14.17 20.41 17.95
N ASP A 299 15.45 20.70 18.23
CA ASP A 299 16.22 20.15 19.35
C ASP A 299 15.64 20.63 20.69
N ILE A 300 14.51 20.02 21.05
CA ILE A 300 13.93 20.13 22.37
C ILE A 300 14.86 19.38 23.34
N PRO A 301 15.31 20.02 24.44
CA PRO A 301 16.12 19.33 25.45
C PRO A 301 15.36 18.12 26.02
N ASP A 302 16.08 17.05 26.36
CA ASP A 302 15.50 15.72 26.62
C ASP A 302 14.36 15.70 27.65
N TYR A 303 14.31 16.67 28.57
CA TYR A 303 13.24 16.81 29.55
C TYR A 303 11.90 17.29 28.97
N GLU A 304 11.87 18.10 27.89
CA GLU A 304 10.60 18.52 27.28
C GLU A 304 10.15 17.57 26.16
N ARG A 305 10.99 16.62 25.72
CA ARG A 305 10.56 15.51 24.85
C ARG A 305 9.57 14.57 25.52
N ALA A 306 9.70 14.37 26.83
CA ALA A 306 8.68 13.67 27.62
C ALA A 306 7.33 14.41 27.63
N LEU A 307 7.31 15.68 27.20
CA LEU A 307 6.12 16.52 27.07
C LEU A 307 5.53 16.53 25.65
N LEU A 308 6.24 16.02 24.64
CA LEU A 308 5.66 15.79 23.32
C LEU A 308 4.56 14.72 23.46
N PRO A 309 3.32 15.00 23.05
CA PRO A 309 2.18 14.12 23.32
C PRO A 309 2.10 12.91 22.38
N LEU A 310 3.11 12.70 21.53
CA LEU A 310 3.09 11.63 20.55
C LEU A 310 3.28 10.28 21.22
N THR A 311 2.32 9.37 21.01
CA THR A 311 2.53 7.99 21.48
C THR A 311 3.70 7.35 20.75
N ARG A 312 4.40 6.44 21.44
CA ARG A 312 5.49 5.64 20.87
C ARG A 312 5.10 4.97 19.54
N ASN A 313 3.85 4.53 19.42
CA ASN A 313 3.32 3.92 18.20
C ASN A 313 3.21 4.93 17.05
N ALA A 314 2.78 6.16 17.32
CA ALA A 314 2.73 7.22 16.30
C ALA A 314 4.13 7.60 15.82
N ILE A 315 5.08 7.72 16.74
CA ILE A 315 6.49 7.97 16.40
C ILE A 315 7.05 6.83 15.55
N GLN A 316 6.78 5.57 15.93
CA GLN A 316 7.19 4.42 15.13
C GLN A 316 6.56 4.44 13.73
N GLN A 317 5.26 4.75 13.61
CA GLN A 317 4.60 4.87 12.31
C GLN A 317 5.22 5.98 11.45
N LEU A 318 5.53 7.13 12.04
CA LEU A 318 6.19 8.23 11.35
C LEU A 318 7.61 7.87 10.94
N SER A 319 8.36 7.22 11.82
CA SER A 319 9.67 6.67 11.50
C SER A 319 9.62 5.73 10.31
N MET A 320 8.55 4.93 10.21
CA MET A 320 8.37 4.02 9.09
C MET A 320 7.99 4.75 7.80
N GLU A 321 7.17 5.80 7.89
CA GLU A 321 6.75 6.57 6.72
C GLU A 321 7.86 7.48 6.16
N HIS A 322 8.82 7.90 6.98
CA HIS A 322 9.93 8.78 6.59
C HIS A 322 11.31 8.09 6.63
N HIS A 323 11.39 6.83 6.17
CA HIS A 323 12.65 6.09 5.97
C HIS A 323 13.61 6.03 7.18
N GLY A 324 13.10 5.78 8.39
CA GLY A 324 13.95 5.46 9.55
C GLY A 324 14.69 6.64 10.18
N VAL A 325 14.47 7.88 9.70
CA VAL A 325 15.15 9.10 10.19
C VAL A 325 14.75 9.48 11.63
N VAL A 326 13.75 8.82 12.22
CA VAL A 326 13.33 9.08 13.61
C VAL A 326 14.06 8.15 14.58
N ARG A 327 15.40 8.28 14.68
CA ARG A 327 16.15 7.65 15.77
C ARG A 327 16.00 8.49 17.02
N GLY A 328 15.24 7.99 18.00
CA GLY A 328 15.44 8.06 19.46
C GLY A 328 15.74 9.38 20.18
N SER A 329 16.11 10.46 19.51
CA SER A 329 16.56 11.72 20.07
C SER A 329 16.91 12.77 19.00
N LYS A 330 16.82 12.50 17.70
CA LYS A 330 16.92 13.52 16.64
C LYS A 330 16.08 13.08 15.44
N LEU A 331 15.22 13.96 14.96
CA LEU A 331 14.82 13.96 13.56
C LEU A 331 15.94 14.74 12.89
N ASP A 332 16.85 14.06 12.17
CA ASP A 332 17.82 14.80 11.37
C ASP A 332 17.01 15.67 10.40
N ASN A 333 17.19 16.99 10.52
CA ASN A 333 16.50 18.04 9.75
C ASN A 333 16.84 18.00 8.24
N ASP A 334 17.46 16.91 7.78
CA ASP A 334 17.65 16.55 6.38
C ASP A 334 16.36 16.09 5.68
N LEU A 335 15.19 16.39 6.27
CA LEU A 335 14.09 16.95 5.49
C LEU A 335 14.55 18.29 4.87
N LYS A 336 15.60 18.20 4.03
CA LYS A 336 16.16 19.23 3.17
C LYS A 336 14.96 19.97 2.68
N ARG A 337 14.78 21.19 3.20
CA ARG A 337 13.68 22.11 2.92
C ARG A 337 13.29 21.84 1.49
N TRP A 338 12.22 21.06 1.28
CA TRP A 338 11.83 20.72 -0.08
C TRP A 338 11.78 22.06 -0.75
N LYS A 339 12.44 22.19 -1.90
CA LYS A 339 12.39 23.44 -2.66
C LYS A 339 10.92 23.55 -3.03
N ASP A 340 10.15 24.12 -2.10
CA ASP A 340 8.71 24.32 -2.17
C ASP A 340 8.64 25.21 -3.37
N TYR A 341 8.35 24.59 -4.50
CA TYR A 341 8.04 25.28 -5.72
C TYR A 341 7.02 26.33 -5.30
N ASP A 342 7.38 27.61 -5.40
CA ASP A 342 6.61 28.66 -4.78
C ASP A 342 5.33 28.82 -5.61
N SER A 343 4.33 28.01 -5.27
CA SER A 343 3.02 27.99 -5.92
C SER A 343 2.37 29.38 -5.90
N VAL A 344 2.86 30.29 -5.05
CA VAL A 344 2.47 31.69 -5.03
C VAL A 344 3.01 32.42 -6.26
N GLN A 345 4.31 32.31 -6.57
CA GLN A 345 4.92 32.94 -7.75
C GLN A 345 4.25 32.46 -9.04
N LEU A 346 4.05 31.15 -9.19
CA LEU A 346 3.35 30.60 -10.36
C LEU A 346 1.94 31.17 -10.52
N ARG A 347 1.21 31.28 -9.41
CA ARG A 347 -0.14 31.84 -9.45
C ARG A 347 -0.14 33.30 -9.84
N GLU A 348 0.89 34.05 -9.52
CA GLU A 348 1.02 35.45 -9.91
C GLU A 348 1.30 35.57 -11.41
N GLU A 349 2.20 34.75 -11.96
CA GLU A 349 2.44 34.67 -13.41
C GLU A 349 1.17 34.22 -14.17
N LEU A 350 0.50 33.17 -13.71
CA LEU A 350 -0.69 32.63 -14.37
C LEU A 350 -1.91 33.57 -14.30
N LYS A 351 -1.99 34.47 -13.33
CA LYS A 351 -3.06 35.49 -13.28
C LYS A 351 -2.97 36.50 -14.42
N GLN A 352 -1.78 36.68 -15.00
CA GLN A 352 -1.56 37.59 -16.12
C GLN A 352 -1.97 36.96 -17.46
N GLN A 353 -2.20 35.63 -17.51
CA GLN A 353 -2.58 34.93 -18.73
C GLN A 353 -4.07 35.07 -19.02
N ASN A 354 -4.40 35.07 -20.32
CA ASN A 354 -5.78 35.00 -20.77
C ASN A 354 -6.33 33.57 -20.58
N PHE A 355 -7.30 33.41 -19.68
CA PHE A 355 -7.89 32.11 -19.38
C PHE A 355 -8.68 31.50 -20.53
N ASP A 356 -9.20 32.31 -21.45
CA ASP A 356 -9.97 31.82 -22.61
C ASP A 356 -9.04 31.13 -23.61
N VAL A 357 -7.91 31.77 -23.93
CA VAL A 357 -6.82 31.19 -24.72
C VAL A 357 -6.33 29.86 -24.10
N PHE A 358 -6.20 29.82 -22.77
CA PHE A 358 -5.83 28.58 -22.08
C PHE A 358 -6.87 27.46 -22.27
N ARG A 359 -8.18 27.75 -22.24
CA ARG A 359 -9.24 26.75 -22.47
C ARG A 359 -9.19 26.22 -23.89
N GLU A 360 -9.05 27.10 -24.88
CA GLU A 360 -8.94 26.73 -26.29
C GLU A 360 -7.71 25.87 -26.53
N ARG A 361 -6.55 26.25 -25.96
CA ARG A 361 -5.33 25.43 -25.98
C ARG A 361 -5.53 24.05 -25.38
N GLN A 362 -6.32 23.91 -24.32
CA GLN A 362 -6.62 22.59 -23.73
C GLN A 362 -7.60 21.78 -24.59
N GLN A 363 -8.56 22.43 -25.23
CA GLN A 363 -9.52 21.76 -26.11
C GLN A 363 -8.84 21.23 -27.38
N THR A 364 -8.00 22.03 -28.01
CA THR A 364 -7.21 21.63 -29.19
C THR A 364 -6.30 20.43 -28.87
N VAL A 365 -5.60 20.48 -27.73
CA VAL A 365 -4.80 19.34 -27.25
C VAL A 365 -5.66 18.10 -27.04
N LYS A 366 -6.79 18.21 -26.35
CA LYS A 366 -7.67 17.06 -26.10
C LYS A 366 -8.25 16.48 -27.38
N ALA A 367 -8.60 17.32 -28.35
CA ALA A 367 -9.10 16.89 -29.65
C ALA A 367 -8.03 16.08 -30.39
N ALA A 368 -6.81 16.61 -30.49
CA ALA A 368 -5.68 15.92 -31.11
C ALA A 368 -5.32 14.60 -30.41
N GLU A 369 -5.33 14.57 -29.07
CA GLU A 369 -5.11 13.34 -28.30
C GLU A 369 -6.21 12.28 -28.59
N GLN A 370 -7.47 12.70 -28.69
CA GLN A 370 -8.58 11.80 -29.02
C GLN A 370 -8.54 11.28 -30.44
N GLU A 371 -8.16 12.12 -31.41
CA GLU A 371 -7.98 11.72 -32.80
C GLU A 371 -6.86 10.70 -32.93
N ALA A 372 -5.70 10.95 -32.35
CA ALA A 372 -4.58 10.00 -32.34
C ALA A 372 -4.96 8.66 -31.69
N MET A 373 -5.68 8.68 -30.56
CA MET A 373 -6.17 7.44 -29.95
C MET A 373 -7.12 6.67 -30.89
N LYS A 374 -8.04 7.37 -31.57
CA LYS A 374 -8.96 6.73 -32.52
C LYS A 374 -8.20 6.14 -33.70
N GLU A 375 -7.24 6.87 -34.26
CA GLU A 375 -6.41 6.40 -35.36
C GLU A 375 -5.60 5.17 -34.97
N TRP A 376 -4.98 5.14 -33.78
CA TRP A 376 -4.27 3.96 -33.30
C TRP A 376 -5.20 2.74 -33.20
N PHE A 377 -6.34 2.87 -32.52
CA PHE A 377 -7.25 1.74 -32.29
C PHE A 377 -8.00 1.28 -33.56
N ASN A 378 -7.99 2.08 -34.64
CA ASN A 378 -8.47 1.61 -35.94
C ASN A 378 -7.50 0.62 -36.60
N HIS A 379 -6.21 0.70 -36.29
CA HIS A 379 -5.17 -0.15 -36.88
C HIS A 379 -4.70 -1.26 -35.93
N ASN A 380 -4.74 -1.02 -34.62
CA ASN A 380 -4.20 -1.89 -33.59
C ASN A 380 -5.28 -2.30 -32.58
N ASN A 381 -5.33 -3.59 -32.25
CA ASN A 381 -6.26 -4.12 -31.24
C ASN A 381 -5.74 -3.99 -29.80
N VAL A 382 -4.46 -3.63 -29.63
CA VAL A 382 -3.75 -3.60 -28.33
C VAL A 382 -3.06 -2.25 -28.15
N PRO A 383 -3.00 -1.69 -26.92
CA PRO A 383 -2.39 -0.39 -26.66
C PRO A 383 -0.85 -0.35 -26.75
N ILE A 384 -0.19 -1.50 -26.78
CA ILE A 384 1.26 -1.61 -26.91
C ILE A 384 1.52 -2.68 -27.97
N THR A 385 2.27 -2.33 -29.01
CA THR A 385 2.70 -3.22 -30.08
C THR A 385 4.22 -3.17 -30.21
N GLU A 386 4.81 -4.08 -30.99
CA GLU A 386 6.26 -4.03 -31.29
C GLU A 386 6.66 -2.74 -31.99
N THR A 387 5.73 -2.12 -32.72
CA THR A 387 5.93 -0.88 -33.48
C THR A 387 5.92 0.38 -32.63
N GLY A 388 5.40 0.33 -31.39
CA GLY A 388 5.34 1.49 -30.50
C GLY A 388 4.22 1.41 -29.45
N SER A 389 4.07 2.48 -28.67
CA SER A 389 2.97 2.64 -27.71
C SER A 389 1.93 3.64 -28.22
N VAL A 390 0.63 3.39 -27.99
CA VAL A 390 -0.46 4.37 -28.19
C VAL A 390 -0.04 5.74 -27.68
N TRP A 391 0.60 5.76 -26.52
CA TRP A 391 0.90 6.99 -25.83
C TRP A 391 2.04 7.77 -26.49
N GLU A 392 2.94 7.10 -27.22
CA GLU A 392 3.97 7.79 -28.00
C GLU A 392 3.34 8.59 -29.15
N GLU A 393 2.42 7.99 -29.90
CA GLU A 393 1.68 8.67 -30.97
C GLU A 393 0.79 9.80 -30.42
N VAL A 394 0.06 9.53 -29.34
CA VAL A 394 -0.74 10.55 -28.64
C VAL A 394 0.15 11.70 -28.16
N SER A 395 1.35 11.39 -27.66
CA SER A 395 2.31 12.42 -27.24
C SER A 395 2.83 13.24 -28.42
N ALA A 396 3.03 12.62 -29.59
CA ALA A 396 3.49 13.27 -30.80
C ALA A 396 2.40 14.19 -31.37
N ALA A 397 1.17 13.71 -31.49
CA ALA A 397 0.00 14.47 -31.92
C ALA A 397 -0.30 15.65 -30.98
N ARG A 398 -0.16 15.43 -29.67
CA ARG A 398 -0.24 16.52 -28.68
C ARG A 398 0.83 17.59 -28.93
N LYS A 399 2.10 17.17 -29.12
CA LYS A 399 3.22 18.10 -29.31
C LYS A 399 3.06 18.89 -30.61
N SER A 400 2.57 18.26 -31.69
CA SER A 400 2.30 18.95 -32.95
C SER A 400 1.15 19.95 -32.81
N ALA A 401 0.06 19.57 -32.14
CA ALA A 401 -1.06 20.47 -31.85
C ALA A 401 -0.64 21.69 -31.00
N LEU A 402 0.16 21.47 -29.96
CA LEU A 402 0.71 22.56 -29.15
C LEU A 402 1.61 23.49 -29.97
N ARG A 403 2.48 22.94 -30.82
CA ARG A 403 3.33 23.75 -31.71
C ARG A 403 2.50 24.57 -32.71
N ALA A 404 1.46 23.98 -33.28
CA ALA A 404 0.57 24.67 -34.21
C ALA A 404 -0.20 25.81 -33.53
N PHE A 405 -0.69 25.57 -32.31
CA PHE A 405 -1.37 26.59 -31.52
C PHE A 405 -0.42 27.71 -31.10
N ASP A 406 0.74 27.36 -30.54
CA ASP A 406 1.74 28.33 -30.05
C ASP A 406 2.38 29.12 -31.24
N ALA A 407 2.35 28.59 -32.47
CA ALA A 407 2.75 29.35 -33.66
C ALA A 407 1.73 30.44 -34.06
N GLN A 408 0.46 30.25 -33.70
CA GLN A 408 -0.60 31.25 -33.94
C GLN A 408 -0.62 32.32 -32.83
N ASP A 409 -0.34 31.93 -31.59
CA ASP A 409 -0.28 32.83 -30.44
C ASP A 409 1.17 33.18 -30.08
N LEU A 410 1.62 34.38 -30.46
CA LEU A 410 2.96 34.94 -30.12
C LEU A 410 3.15 35.27 -28.62
N GLN A 411 2.42 34.63 -27.71
CA GLN A 411 2.55 34.89 -26.28
C GLN A 411 3.78 34.18 -25.69
N ASN A 412 4.48 34.91 -24.81
CA ASN A 412 5.61 34.34 -24.07
C ASN A 412 5.10 33.23 -23.14
N PRO A 413 5.55 31.97 -23.28
CA PRO A 413 5.20 30.91 -22.36
C PRO A 413 5.72 31.23 -20.95
N PRO A 414 5.06 30.74 -19.88
CA PRO A 414 5.54 30.95 -18.52
C PRO A 414 6.93 30.33 -18.35
N SER A 415 7.76 30.97 -17.53
CA SER A 415 9.12 30.51 -17.30
C SER A 415 9.12 29.07 -16.77
N LYS A 416 9.90 28.20 -17.42
CA LYS A 416 9.98 26.79 -17.05
C LYS A 416 11.06 26.65 -15.96
N PRO A 417 10.77 26.03 -14.82
CA PRO A 417 11.77 25.84 -13.77
C PRO A 417 12.76 24.73 -14.15
N ASP A 418 14.01 24.84 -13.67
CA ASP A 418 15.12 23.93 -14.00
C ASP A 418 14.81 22.44 -13.81
N TRP A 419 14.07 22.10 -12.74
CA TRP A 419 13.69 20.71 -12.45
C TRP A 419 12.75 20.09 -13.48
N ALA A 420 12.08 20.89 -14.31
CA ALA A 420 11.11 20.39 -15.29
C ALA A 420 11.78 19.76 -16.54
N ASP A 421 13.11 19.87 -16.65
CA ASP A 421 13.94 19.19 -17.65
C ASP A 421 14.76 18.04 -17.07
N GLU A 422 14.76 17.86 -15.75
CA GLU A 422 15.46 16.73 -15.12
C GLU A 422 14.82 15.39 -15.55
N PRO A 423 15.64 14.36 -15.84
CA PRO A 423 15.13 13.05 -16.22
C PRO A 423 14.24 12.46 -15.12
N ARG A 424 13.09 11.92 -15.54
CA ARG A 424 12.02 11.47 -14.64
C ARG A 424 12.30 10.08 -14.07
N GLU A 425 13.24 9.96 -13.16
CA GLU A 425 13.50 8.66 -12.54
C GLU A 425 12.36 8.27 -11.57
N ILE A 426 11.61 7.22 -11.90
CA ILE A 426 10.57 6.63 -11.03
C ILE A 426 11.15 5.33 -10.48
N LYS A 427 11.21 5.20 -9.16
CA LYS A 427 11.78 4.01 -8.51
C LYS A 427 10.68 3.04 -8.14
N MET A 428 10.80 1.78 -8.57
CA MET A 428 9.85 0.73 -8.28
C MET A 428 10.54 -0.41 -7.54
N TYR A 429 10.09 -0.71 -6.32
CA TYR A 429 10.64 -1.80 -5.50
C TYR A 429 9.69 -2.98 -5.43
N TRP A 430 10.23 -4.19 -5.60
CA TRP A 430 9.48 -5.44 -5.72
C TRP A 430 9.71 -6.40 -4.57
N ALA A 431 8.64 -6.98 -4.00
CA ALA A 431 8.80 -8.08 -3.05
C ALA A 431 9.45 -9.33 -3.69
N ASP A 432 9.17 -9.57 -4.97
CA ASP A 432 9.81 -10.56 -5.82
C ASP A 432 10.09 -9.92 -7.18
N LEU A 433 11.36 -9.87 -7.59
CA LEU A 433 11.77 -9.24 -8.85
C LEU A 433 11.13 -9.91 -10.07
N ASN A 434 10.82 -11.21 -9.98
CA ASN A 434 10.18 -11.95 -11.06
C ASN A 434 8.76 -11.45 -11.32
N ASP A 435 8.10 -10.85 -10.33
CA ASP A 435 6.76 -10.29 -10.50
C ASP A 435 6.79 -9.08 -11.47
N GLY A 436 7.94 -8.43 -11.66
CA GLY A 436 8.12 -7.38 -12.66
C GLY A 436 8.00 -7.87 -14.11
N LEU A 437 8.15 -9.18 -14.36
CA LEU A 437 8.03 -9.81 -15.67
C LEU A 437 6.57 -10.03 -16.11
N PHE A 438 5.59 -9.82 -15.23
CA PHE A 438 4.18 -9.89 -15.62
C PHE A 438 3.76 -8.76 -16.56
N ALA A 439 4.54 -7.68 -16.65
CA ALA A 439 4.35 -6.65 -17.64
C ALA A 439 5.25 -6.94 -18.86
N PRO A 440 4.73 -6.83 -20.09
CA PRO A 440 5.50 -7.12 -21.30
C PRO A 440 6.64 -6.11 -21.51
N ALA A 441 6.43 -4.85 -21.12
CA ALA A 441 7.43 -3.79 -21.23
C ALA A 441 7.22 -2.75 -20.13
N TRP A 442 8.30 -2.04 -19.79
CA TRP A 442 8.31 -0.92 -18.85
C TRP A 442 8.86 0.34 -19.54
N PRO A 443 8.39 1.53 -19.16
CA PRO A 443 8.94 2.76 -19.69
C PRO A 443 10.38 2.95 -19.18
N ARG A 444 11.25 3.51 -20.04
CA ARG A 444 12.71 3.60 -19.81
C ARG A 444 13.13 4.37 -18.56
N ASN A 445 12.22 5.18 -18.03
CA ASN A 445 12.47 6.03 -16.88
C ASN A 445 12.10 5.37 -15.54
N VAL A 446 11.64 4.10 -15.56
CA VAL A 446 11.37 3.31 -14.36
C VAL A 446 12.61 2.48 -14.00
N VAL A 447 13.11 2.69 -12.79
CA VAL A 447 14.22 1.93 -12.22
C VAL A 447 13.66 0.91 -11.24
N HIS A 448 13.99 -0.36 -11.46
CA HIS A 448 13.52 -1.45 -10.62
C HIS A 448 14.54 -1.79 -9.53
N GLY A 449 14.05 -2.14 -8.34
CA GLY A 449 14.87 -2.61 -7.22
C GLY A 449 14.17 -3.70 -6.44
N ALA A 450 14.95 -4.46 -5.66
CA ALA A 450 14.38 -5.39 -4.69
C ALA A 450 13.81 -4.60 -3.50
N LEU A 451 12.61 -4.96 -3.07
CA LEU A 451 12.06 -4.45 -1.84
C LEU A 451 12.76 -5.13 -0.67
N ALA A 452 13.20 -4.36 0.32
CA ALA A 452 13.93 -4.94 1.43
C ALA A 452 13.06 -6.03 2.10
N PRO A 453 13.56 -7.27 2.20
CA PRO A 453 12.80 -8.39 2.72
C PRO A 453 12.38 -8.06 4.14
N PHE A 454 11.06 -8.15 4.41
CA PHE A 454 10.38 -7.86 5.68
C PHE A 454 11.31 -7.33 6.76
N GLY A 455 11.68 -6.06 6.62
CA GLY A 455 12.69 -5.43 7.44
C GLY A 455 12.26 -5.46 8.89
N LEU A 456 12.77 -6.44 9.64
CA LEU A 456 13.13 -6.26 11.04
C LEU A 456 13.77 -4.89 11.10
N ALA A 457 13.11 -3.88 11.67
CA ALA A 457 13.68 -2.56 11.75
C ALA A 457 14.97 -2.69 12.56
N LYS A 458 16.13 -2.75 11.90
CA LYS A 458 17.41 -2.91 12.56
C LYS A 458 17.84 -1.52 12.97
N ALA A 459 17.73 -1.21 14.26
CA ALA A 459 18.41 -0.04 14.78
C ALA A 459 19.75 -0.49 15.30
N TRP A 460 20.78 0.27 14.99
CA TRP A 460 22.04 0.19 15.71
C TRP A 460 21.75 0.52 17.17
N LYS A 461 21.87 -0.48 18.04
CA LYS A 461 21.83 -0.31 19.47
C LYS A 461 23.26 -0.31 19.97
N THR A 462 23.55 0.66 20.81
CA THR A 462 24.77 0.68 21.59
C THR A 462 24.53 -0.19 22.81
N LYS A 463 25.23 -1.33 22.91
CA LYS A 463 25.26 -2.08 24.17
C LYS A 463 26.21 -1.30 25.07
N LEU A 464 25.68 -0.57 26.06
CA LEU A 464 26.50 -0.26 27.22
C LEU A 464 26.66 -1.58 27.97
N GLY A 465 27.87 -2.12 28.00
CA GLY A 465 28.18 -3.24 28.89
C GLY A 465 28.05 -2.74 30.32
N LEU A 466 27.04 -3.22 31.04
CA LEU A 466 27.10 -3.31 32.49
C LEU A 466 28.03 -4.48 32.80
N ASP A 467 28.99 -4.27 33.69
CA ASP A 467 29.71 -5.37 34.31
C ASP A 467 28.85 -6.05 35.38
N ASP A 468 29.35 -7.15 35.95
CA ASP A 468 28.63 -7.98 36.92
C ASP A 468 28.27 -7.21 38.21
N GLU A 469 28.89 -6.05 38.45
CA GLU A 469 28.59 -5.13 39.55
C GLU A 469 27.58 -4.02 39.18
N GLY A 470 27.13 -3.98 37.93
CA GLY A 470 26.15 -3.01 37.44
C GLY A 470 26.70 -1.61 37.19
N GLU A 471 28.02 -1.44 37.11
CA GLU A 471 28.67 -0.18 36.80
C GLU A 471 29.02 -0.06 35.30
N PHE A 472 29.08 1.18 34.81
CA PHE A 472 29.49 1.44 33.44
C PHE A 472 31.01 1.54 33.39
N GLN A 473 31.68 0.55 32.78
CA GLN A 473 33.12 0.59 32.61
C GLN A 473 33.55 1.80 31.76
N LYS A 474 34.09 2.83 32.43
CA LYS A 474 34.70 3.98 31.77
C LYS A 474 35.91 3.51 30.94
N GLY A 475 35.83 3.69 29.62
CA GLY A 475 36.98 3.53 28.72
C GLY A 475 36.92 2.39 27.71
N LYS A 476 35.90 1.52 27.72
CA LYS A 476 35.74 0.51 26.66
C LYS A 476 34.97 1.08 25.46
N PRO A 477 35.39 0.78 24.22
CA PRO A 477 34.69 1.23 23.03
C PRO A 477 33.28 0.65 23.01
N GLN A 478 32.29 1.51 22.87
CA GLN A 478 30.89 1.14 22.76
C GLN A 478 30.69 0.25 21.53
N GLN A 479 30.40 -1.04 21.73
CA GLN A 479 30.03 -1.93 20.64
C GLN A 479 28.62 -1.58 20.14
N GLN A 480 28.55 -1.05 18.93
CA GLN A 480 27.31 -0.87 18.20
C GLN A 480 26.97 -2.18 17.50
N TYR A 481 25.75 -2.70 17.73
CA TYR A 481 25.24 -3.88 17.04
C TYR A 481 23.87 -3.59 16.45
N GLN A 482 23.56 -4.18 15.30
CA GLN A 482 22.23 -4.06 14.71
C GLN A 482 21.24 -4.94 15.49
N ALA A 483 20.37 -4.31 16.28
CA ALA A 483 19.30 -5.00 16.98
C ALA A 483 17.98 -4.85 16.22
N VAL A 484 17.24 -5.94 16.11
CA VAL A 484 15.85 -5.93 15.64
C VAL A 484 15.00 -5.14 16.65
N VAL A 485 14.54 -3.95 16.26
CA VAL A 485 13.69 -3.08 17.09
C VAL A 485 12.21 -3.41 16.93
N SER A 486 11.78 -3.84 15.74
CA SER A 486 10.40 -4.28 15.54
C SER A 486 10.27 -5.29 14.40
N LYS A 487 9.51 -6.37 14.67
CA LYS A 487 8.93 -7.26 13.67
C LYS A 487 7.68 -6.59 13.11
N SER A 488 7.83 -5.68 12.14
CA SER A 488 6.69 -5.07 11.45
C SER A 488 6.70 -5.50 9.99
N VAL A 489 5.55 -5.97 9.49
CA VAL A 489 5.30 -6.53 8.13
C VAL A 489 5.42 -5.49 7.00
N HIS A 490 6.35 -4.53 7.08
CA HIS A 490 6.24 -3.29 6.31
C HIS A 490 7.45 -3.03 5.39
N VAL A 491 7.13 -2.70 4.15
CA VAL A 491 7.93 -2.22 3.00
C VAL A 491 9.04 -1.23 3.39
N MET A 492 10.31 -1.64 3.58
CA MET A 492 11.40 -0.66 3.43
C MET A 492 11.88 -0.77 1.99
N GLY A 493 11.64 0.27 1.17
CA GLY A 493 12.54 0.50 0.06
C GLY A 493 13.86 0.91 0.69
N SER A 494 14.89 0.08 0.57
CA SER A 494 16.21 0.44 1.06
C SER A 494 16.74 1.57 0.19
N GLY A 495 16.95 2.75 0.78
CA GLY A 495 17.71 3.79 0.09
C GLY A 495 19.15 3.32 -0.14
N ILE A 496 19.86 3.93 -1.09
CA ILE A 496 21.30 3.70 -1.33
C ILE A 496 22.11 3.84 -0.02
N ASN A 497 21.64 4.67 0.92
CA ASN A 497 22.30 4.91 2.21
C ASN A 497 21.98 3.85 3.30
N ASP A 498 21.11 2.88 3.05
CA ASP A 498 20.71 1.88 4.06
C ASP A 498 21.71 0.71 4.19
N GLY A 499 22.82 0.75 3.43
CA GLY A 499 23.92 -0.22 3.51
C GLY A 499 23.56 -1.64 3.08
N TRP A 500 22.42 -1.81 2.40
CA TRP A 500 21.92 -3.11 1.92
C TRP A 500 22.23 -3.38 0.44
N MET A 501 22.50 -2.34 -0.35
CA MET A 501 23.08 -2.47 -1.70
C MET A 501 24.53 -1.98 -1.68
N PRO A 502 25.49 -2.74 -2.22
CA PRO A 502 26.84 -2.22 -2.45
C PRO A 502 26.80 -1.06 -3.46
N GLU A 503 27.62 -0.04 -3.29
CA GLU A 503 27.66 1.16 -4.15
C GLU A 503 27.76 0.82 -5.65
N GLY A 504 28.49 -0.25 -6.00
CA GLY A 504 28.60 -0.72 -7.38
C GLY A 504 27.32 -1.27 -8.03
N MET A 505 26.25 -1.55 -7.26
CA MET A 505 24.92 -1.90 -7.80
C MET A 505 24.00 -0.66 -7.94
N ALA A 506 24.34 0.45 -7.30
CA ALA A 506 23.57 1.69 -7.36
C ALA A 506 23.81 2.47 -8.67
N ASP A 507 24.96 2.24 -9.32
CA ASP A 507 25.32 2.86 -10.60
C ASP A 507 24.73 2.12 -11.82
N GLY A 508 23.70 1.29 -11.60
CA GLY A 508 23.11 0.37 -12.57
C GLY A 508 22.30 1.04 -13.68
N HIS A 509 22.98 1.58 -14.70
CA HIS A 509 22.48 1.53 -16.08
C HIS A 509 22.54 0.09 -16.61
N THR A 510 21.78 -0.80 -16.00
CA THR A 510 21.62 -2.14 -16.53
C THR A 510 20.13 -2.41 -16.60
N GLN A 511 19.63 -2.47 -17.84
CA GLN A 511 18.39 -3.17 -18.12
C GLN A 511 18.45 -4.52 -17.38
N PRO A 512 17.31 -5.06 -16.90
CA PRO A 512 17.31 -6.46 -16.47
C PRO A 512 17.96 -7.27 -17.59
N PRO A 513 18.84 -8.24 -17.28
CA PRO A 513 19.49 -9.04 -18.32
C PRO A 513 18.41 -9.49 -19.29
N ILE A 514 18.55 -9.08 -20.55
CA ILE A 514 17.77 -9.64 -21.64
C ILE A 514 18.13 -11.12 -21.58
N TRP A 515 17.21 -11.93 -21.09
CA TRP A 515 17.34 -13.37 -21.20
C TRP A 515 17.18 -13.63 -22.69
N GLU A 516 18.30 -13.62 -23.41
CA GLU A 516 18.35 -14.14 -24.77
C GLU A 516 17.80 -15.56 -24.67
N GLU A 517 16.62 -15.78 -25.25
CA GLU A 517 16.16 -17.13 -25.51
C GLU A 517 17.31 -17.81 -26.23
N THR A 518 17.89 -18.83 -25.59
CA THR A 518 18.90 -19.68 -26.22
C THR A 518 18.38 -20.01 -27.61
N PRO A 519 19.02 -19.57 -28.70
CA PRO A 519 18.50 -19.84 -30.01
C PRO A 519 18.42 -21.36 -30.12
N LEU A 520 17.22 -21.85 -30.43
CA LEU A 520 17.02 -23.23 -30.86
C LEU A 520 18.00 -23.44 -32.02
N LYS A 521 19.12 -24.08 -31.72
CA LYS A 521 20.05 -24.60 -32.73
C LYS A 521 19.31 -25.72 -33.44
N GLU A 522 18.58 -25.35 -34.47
CA GLU A 522 18.24 -26.25 -35.55
C GLU A 522 19.54 -26.63 -36.28
N GLY A 523 19.74 -27.93 -36.49
CA GLY A 523 20.51 -28.43 -37.62
C GLY A 523 21.92 -28.94 -37.35
N GLU A 524 22.03 -30.27 -37.36
CA GLU A 524 23.05 -31.07 -38.06
C GLU A 524 24.50 -31.03 -37.56
N GLU A 525 24.87 -32.07 -36.79
CA GLU A 525 25.95 -33.01 -37.13
C GLU A 525 26.18 -33.96 -35.94
N GLY A 526 26.04 -35.28 -36.16
CA GLY A 526 26.30 -36.28 -35.11
C GLY A 526 25.56 -37.62 -35.26
N MET A 527 25.37 -38.11 -36.48
CA MET A 527 25.05 -39.51 -36.75
C MET A 527 26.34 -40.33 -36.63
N ALA A 528 26.59 -40.90 -35.45
CA ALA A 528 27.29 -42.17 -35.24
C ALA A 528 27.61 -42.33 -33.75
N GLU A 529 27.12 -43.43 -33.17
CA GLU A 529 27.40 -44.00 -31.82
C GLU A 529 26.17 -44.01 -30.91
N TYR A 530 25.24 -44.93 -31.17
CA TYR A 530 24.41 -45.57 -30.14
C TYR A 530 23.72 -46.81 -30.75
N GLN A 531 24.53 -47.82 -31.09
CA GLN A 531 24.07 -49.18 -31.38
C GLN A 531 25.05 -50.22 -30.80
N THR A 532 25.27 -50.15 -29.49
CA THR A 532 25.88 -51.25 -28.73
C THR A 532 25.59 -50.99 -27.26
N GLU A 533 24.47 -51.52 -26.77
CA GLU A 533 24.16 -51.81 -25.35
C GLU A 533 22.66 -52.12 -25.23
N ARG A 534 22.23 -53.18 -25.91
CA ARG A 534 20.89 -53.77 -25.72
C ARG A 534 20.88 -55.24 -26.13
N ALA A 535 21.83 -55.98 -25.59
CA ALA A 535 21.90 -57.44 -25.73
C ALA A 535 22.69 -58.05 -24.58
N GLU A 536 22.32 -57.77 -23.33
CA GLU A 536 22.84 -58.53 -22.18
C GLU A 536 22.01 -58.19 -20.93
N THR A 537 20.86 -58.83 -20.79
CA THR A 537 20.29 -59.24 -19.49
C THR A 537 19.01 -60.03 -19.77
N GLN A 538 19.20 -61.29 -20.13
CA GLN A 538 18.19 -62.32 -19.96
C GLN A 538 18.91 -63.57 -19.46
N GLU A 539 18.33 -64.16 -18.41
CA GLU A 539 18.57 -65.48 -17.84
C GLU A 539 19.29 -65.61 -16.49
N VAL A 540 18.74 -66.57 -15.74
CA VAL A 540 19.07 -67.07 -14.40
C VAL A 540 18.60 -66.18 -13.24
N GLY A 541 17.70 -66.59 -12.34
CA GLY A 541 17.06 -67.87 -12.07
C GLY A 541 16.33 -67.78 -10.73
N ALA A 542 15.24 -68.53 -10.60
CA ALA A 542 14.33 -68.53 -9.46
C ALA A 542 14.93 -69.16 -8.19
N VAL A 543 14.68 -68.56 -7.01
CA VAL A 543 14.52 -69.26 -5.71
C VAL A 543 13.57 -68.43 -4.82
N SER A 544 12.61 -69.11 -4.21
CA SER A 544 11.65 -68.61 -3.21
C SER A 544 11.92 -69.29 -1.85
N PRO A 545 11.14 -69.04 -0.78
CA PRO A 545 11.41 -68.11 0.30
C PRO A 545 11.68 -68.84 1.64
N GLU A 546 12.33 -68.19 2.61
CA GLU A 546 11.94 -68.27 4.04
C GLU A 546 12.93 -67.57 4.99
N GLU A 547 12.32 -66.99 6.03
CA GLU A 547 12.82 -66.81 7.39
C GLU A 547 13.84 -65.71 7.78
N LYS A 548 13.29 -64.81 8.63
CA LYS A 548 13.81 -64.30 9.91
C LYS A 548 14.94 -63.26 9.88
N GLY A 549 14.73 -62.19 10.65
CA GLY A 549 15.82 -61.41 11.21
C GLY A 549 15.46 -59.97 11.53
N ALA A 550 14.95 -59.74 12.73
CA ALA A 550 14.70 -58.43 13.29
C ALA A 550 15.98 -57.58 13.39
N HIS A 551 15.94 -56.32 12.95
CA HIS A 551 16.72 -55.24 13.55
C HIS A 551 15.99 -53.90 13.41
N LYS A 552 15.25 -53.54 14.45
CA LYS A 552 14.88 -52.15 14.76
C LYS A 552 16.14 -51.44 15.29
N GLY A 553 16.65 -50.49 14.53
CA GLY A 553 17.60 -49.48 15.02
C GLY A 553 16.87 -48.30 15.66
N PRO A 554 17.41 -47.70 16.74
CA PRO A 554 16.69 -46.78 17.59
C PRO A 554 16.55 -45.38 16.98
N MET A 555 15.38 -44.81 17.23
CA MET A 555 14.97 -43.44 16.96
C MET A 555 15.83 -42.50 17.80
N ARG A 556 16.53 -41.56 17.16
CA ARG A 556 17.22 -40.46 17.84
C ARG A 556 16.16 -39.53 18.45
N GLU A 557 16.07 -39.55 19.77
CA GLU A 557 15.44 -38.50 20.57
C GLU A 557 16.21 -37.20 20.35
N TYR A 558 15.51 -36.17 19.85
CA TYR A 558 15.95 -34.79 20.03
C TYR A 558 15.33 -34.30 21.33
N GLU A 559 16.20 -34.00 22.30
CA GLU A 559 15.84 -33.29 23.52
C GLU A 559 15.38 -31.88 23.14
N ASP A 560 14.07 -31.66 23.17
CA ASP A 560 13.47 -30.32 23.17
C ASP A 560 13.80 -29.66 24.52
N GLY A 561 14.76 -28.75 24.48
CA GLY A 561 15.14 -27.91 25.61
C GLY A 561 13.98 -27.03 26.08
N ASP A 562 13.81 -27.02 27.41
CA ASP A 562 12.81 -26.30 28.19
C ASP A 562 12.57 -24.85 27.72
N VAL A 563 11.42 -24.63 27.07
CA VAL A 563 10.80 -23.30 26.99
C VAL A 563 9.66 -23.26 28.00
N VAL A 564 9.98 -22.74 29.18
CA VAL A 564 8.99 -22.41 30.22
C VAL A 564 8.08 -21.29 29.70
N PHE A 565 6.90 -21.65 29.21
CA PHE A 565 5.84 -20.69 28.94
C PHE A 565 5.16 -20.30 30.25
N GLU A 566 5.48 -19.13 30.78
CA GLU A 566 4.66 -18.48 31.80
C GLU A 566 3.22 -18.29 31.27
N ALA A 567 2.28 -19.04 31.85
CA ALA A 567 0.87 -18.88 31.57
C ALA A 567 0.39 -17.51 32.03
N ARG A 568 0.06 -16.63 31.09
CA ARG A 568 -0.59 -15.35 31.38
C ARG A 568 -1.88 -15.60 32.19
N PRO A 569 -2.15 -14.84 33.27
CA PRO A 569 -3.37 -15.01 34.04
C PRO A 569 -4.58 -14.69 33.16
N ARG A 570 -5.48 -15.67 33.02
CA ARG A 570 -6.78 -15.48 32.37
C ARG A 570 -7.58 -14.50 33.21
N GLY A 571 -7.86 -13.32 32.66
CA GLY A 571 -8.70 -12.31 33.27
C GLY A 571 -10.12 -12.84 33.57
N PHE A 572 -10.79 -12.20 34.52
CA PHE A 572 -12.10 -12.55 35.09
C PHE A 572 -13.18 -12.96 34.06
N TRP A 573 -13.13 -12.41 32.84
CA TRP A 573 -14.06 -12.72 31.75
C TRP A 573 -13.84 -14.09 31.06
N GLY A 574 -12.70 -14.74 31.27
CA GLY A 574 -12.42 -16.08 30.75
C GLY A 574 -13.11 -17.22 31.51
N ARG A 575 -13.58 -16.98 32.75
CA ARG A 575 -14.25 -18.00 33.57
C ARG A 575 -15.76 -18.09 33.34
N VAL A 576 -16.40 -17.05 32.82
CA VAL A 576 -17.87 -16.99 32.68
C VAL A 576 -18.38 -17.72 31.42
N ARG A 577 -17.54 -17.94 30.41
CA ARG A 577 -17.97 -18.60 29.15
C ARG A 577 -18.01 -20.13 29.20
N GLY A 578 -17.58 -20.76 30.30
CA GLY A 578 -17.57 -22.22 30.43
C GLY A 578 -18.88 -22.86 30.93
N LEU A 579 -19.90 -22.07 31.28
CA LEU A 579 -21.09 -22.56 32.00
C LEU A 579 -22.39 -22.62 31.19
N PHE A 580 -22.39 -22.25 29.90
CA PHE A 580 -23.60 -22.27 29.05
C PHE A 580 -23.37 -22.91 27.68
N GLY A 581 -22.59 -23.98 27.63
CA GLY A 581 -22.32 -24.71 26.38
C GLY A 581 -22.23 -26.22 26.59
N ARG A 582 -23.38 -26.85 26.86
CA ARG A 582 -23.68 -28.23 26.49
C ARG A 582 -25.08 -28.27 25.92
#